data_AF-A0A1R3J8E5-F1
#
_entry.id   AF-A0A1R3J8E5-F1
#
_cell.length_a   1.000
_cell.length_b   1.000
_cell.length_c   1.000
_cell.angle_alpha   90.00
_cell.angle_beta   90.00
_cell.angle_gamma   90.00
#
_symmetry.space_group_name_H-M   'P 1'
#
loop_
_entity.id
_entity.type
_entity.pdbx_description
1 polymer ?
#
loop_
_entity_poly.entity_id
_entity_poly.type
_entity_poly.pdbx_seq_one_letter_code
_entity_poly.pdbx_strand_id
1 'polypeptide(L)'
;MAAKAKQMMQMTLSPFLSFSAASSLSTLLPVSHPSKSRALLISACRSISTNTDTNKKKKKSKESKIWHSKSKGLAKEKRRTRSLRDCDIEIEEKEVNNDSCAHIPVMLGEVLDVFSPNSKPLCSFVDCTLGAAGHASAVSLSLSLFLSTLSMGSSSIKFLLLTNSNWYNNFQIIQAHPQLKVFIGMDVDPLALQLARSRIHALSQSPHFQAFTFLKNYRHIKSLLSQVDRPDILSSGVDGILMDLGMSSMQVNNPNRGFAVLANGPLDMRMDPQASLKAEDILNSWPDSEVGRILRDYGEESNWRFLQNKIVQARLQGGLHSTGELVDVIRSASPASRGGRQGWVKTATRVFQALRIAVNDELRTLEDSLYACFDCLAPGGRLAVISFHSLEDRIVKQTFLKLVDCIENGGDVSVEESEIRDLKRIKSEDSGKELWIRQTIQGSNGIILTKRPITPSEKEEGLNRRSRSAKLRVIQKV
;
A
#
# COMPACT_ATOMS: atom_id res chain seq x y z
N MET A 1 36.40 -35.20 17.67
CA MET A 1 37.62 -35.51 16.87
C MET A 1 37.21 -36.31 15.64
N ALA A 2 38.02 -36.26 14.57
CA ALA A 2 38.14 -37.20 13.44
C ALA A 2 36.86 -37.70 12.70
N ALA A 3 36.95 -37.72 11.36
CA ALA A 3 35.92 -38.28 10.48
C ALA A 3 36.45 -39.45 9.63
N LYS A 4 35.56 -40.39 9.25
CA LYS A 4 35.55 -41.30 8.07
C LYS A 4 34.33 -42.26 8.24
N ALA A 5 33.45 -42.48 7.24
CA ALA A 5 33.62 -43.30 6.00
C ALA A 5 33.65 -44.83 6.29
N LYS A 6 33.24 -45.78 5.43
CA LYS A 6 32.91 -45.77 3.99
C LYS A 6 32.18 -47.07 3.56
N GLN A 7 31.07 -47.01 2.79
CA GLN A 7 30.54 -48.07 1.89
C GLN A 7 29.39 -47.43 1.07
N MET A 8 29.20 -47.50 -0.25
CA MET A 8 29.65 -48.37 -1.36
C MET A 8 29.06 -49.79 -1.43
N MET A 9 28.01 -49.94 -2.26
CA MET A 9 28.09 -50.81 -3.44
C MET A 9 27.16 -50.30 -4.56
N GLN A 10 27.58 -50.45 -5.83
CA GLN A 10 26.84 -50.06 -7.03
C GLN A 10 27.23 -51.05 -8.13
N MET A 11 26.27 -51.57 -8.91
CA MET A 11 26.56 -52.53 -9.98
C MET A 11 26.94 -51.86 -11.30
N THR A 12 27.71 -52.60 -12.09
CA THR A 12 28.44 -52.19 -13.30
C THR A 12 27.59 -52.25 -14.58
N LEU A 13 27.92 -51.41 -15.57
CA LEU A 13 28.50 -51.83 -16.87
C LEU A 13 28.79 -50.63 -17.80
N SER A 14 29.72 -50.82 -18.75
CA SER A 14 30.28 -49.81 -19.69
C SER A 14 31.20 -50.52 -20.72
N PRO A 15 31.87 -49.84 -21.70
CA PRO A 15 31.46 -48.77 -22.64
C PRO A 15 31.77 -49.18 -24.13
N PHE A 16 32.43 -48.31 -24.94
CA PHE A 16 32.93 -48.46 -26.34
C PHE A 16 31.88 -48.28 -27.47
N LEU A 17 32.10 -47.64 -28.65
CA LEU A 17 33.16 -46.82 -29.33
C LEU A 17 32.41 -45.80 -30.27
N SER A 18 32.72 -44.52 -30.50
CA SER A 18 33.91 -43.78 -31.02
C SER A 18 34.01 -43.68 -32.57
N PHE A 19 34.74 -42.65 -33.08
CA PHE A 19 34.93 -42.19 -34.50
C PHE A 19 33.80 -41.33 -35.11
N SER A 20 34.04 -40.37 -36.02
CA SER A 20 35.22 -39.50 -36.29
C SER A 20 34.83 -38.31 -37.22
N ALA A 21 35.77 -37.42 -37.58
CA ALA A 21 35.52 -36.18 -38.32
C ALA A 21 36.31 -36.02 -39.64
N ALA A 22 35.72 -35.27 -40.59
CA ALA A 22 36.35 -34.55 -41.72
C ALA A 22 35.32 -33.53 -42.27
N SER A 23 35.54 -32.25 -42.62
CA SER A 23 36.69 -31.42 -43.07
C SER A 23 36.86 -31.29 -44.59
N SER A 24 36.52 -30.12 -45.16
CA SER A 24 37.13 -29.55 -46.39
C SER A 24 36.70 -28.09 -46.61
N LEU A 25 37.52 -27.30 -47.31
CA LEU A 25 37.26 -25.91 -47.75
C LEU A 25 37.04 -25.89 -49.28
N SER A 26 36.32 -24.88 -49.80
CA SER A 26 36.59 -24.13 -51.07
C SER A 26 35.33 -23.44 -51.64
N THR A 27 35.37 -22.50 -52.62
CA THR A 27 36.03 -21.17 -52.69
C THR A 27 35.24 -20.28 -53.70
N LEU A 28 35.50 -18.96 -53.73
CA LEU A 28 35.31 -18.00 -54.85
C LEU A 28 33.91 -17.38 -55.20
N LEU A 29 33.80 -16.08 -54.85
CA LEU A 29 33.45 -14.91 -55.71
C LEU A 29 31.98 -14.64 -56.15
N PRO A 30 31.65 -13.37 -56.55
CA PRO A 30 30.27 -12.83 -56.52
C PRO A 30 29.68 -12.44 -57.90
N VAL A 31 28.41 -12.02 -57.92
CA VAL A 31 27.71 -11.41 -59.08
C VAL A 31 27.04 -10.07 -58.70
N SER A 32 26.95 -9.16 -59.66
CA SER A 32 26.76 -7.70 -59.52
C SER A 32 25.33 -7.15 -59.50
N HIS A 33 25.17 -5.90 -59.03
CA HIS A 33 24.04 -5.00 -59.36
C HIS A 33 23.91 -4.74 -60.88
N PRO A 34 22.72 -4.31 -61.35
CA PRO A 34 22.41 -2.87 -61.51
C PRO A 34 21.08 -2.48 -60.82
N SER A 35 20.75 -1.25 -60.41
CA SER A 35 21.16 0.14 -60.73
C SER A 35 20.40 0.83 -61.90
N LYS A 36 19.47 1.73 -61.53
CA LYS A 36 18.90 2.90 -62.24
C LYS A 36 17.70 3.40 -61.38
N SER A 37 17.59 4.58 -60.77
CA SER A 37 18.14 5.94 -60.93
C SER A 37 17.25 6.91 -61.72
N ARG A 38 16.90 8.02 -61.04
CA ARG A 38 16.46 9.34 -61.53
C ARG A 38 15.03 9.46 -62.13
N ALA A 39 14.41 10.66 -62.15
CA ALA A 39 14.46 11.88 -61.30
C ALA A 39 13.48 12.95 -61.85
N LEU A 40 13.48 14.14 -61.22
CA LEU A 40 13.04 15.46 -61.72
C LEU A 40 11.52 15.75 -61.71
N LEU A 41 11.04 17.00 -61.64
CA LEU A 41 11.47 18.26 -60.94
C LEU A 41 10.31 19.29 -61.08
N ILE A 42 10.49 20.56 -60.65
CA ILE A 42 9.64 21.76 -60.94
C ILE A 42 8.29 21.78 -60.15
N SER A 43 7.78 22.85 -59.52
CA SER A 43 8.27 24.14 -58.95
C SER A 43 7.09 24.71 -58.09
N ALA A 44 7.05 25.88 -57.41
CA ALA A 44 7.91 27.06 -57.22
C ALA A 44 7.66 27.67 -55.80
N CYS A 45 8.45 28.60 -55.23
CA CYS A 45 8.38 30.08 -55.31
C CYS A 45 6.97 30.72 -55.27
N ARG A 46 6.66 31.83 -54.59
CA ARG A 46 7.35 32.81 -53.68
C ARG A 46 6.23 33.57 -52.88
N SER A 47 6.39 34.51 -51.94
CA SER A 47 7.49 35.39 -51.45
C SER A 47 7.30 35.64 -49.92
N ILE A 48 8.32 35.89 -49.08
CA ILE A 48 9.03 37.16 -48.75
C ILE A 48 8.12 38.31 -48.27
N SER A 49 8.24 38.70 -46.99
CA SER A 49 8.82 40.00 -46.59
C SER A 49 9.16 40.07 -45.09
N THR A 50 10.05 41.01 -44.73
CA THR A 50 10.60 41.28 -43.38
C THR A 50 10.13 42.63 -42.85
N ASN A 51 10.06 42.82 -41.52
CA ASN A 51 10.73 43.98 -40.90
C ASN A 51 10.86 43.90 -39.36
N THR A 52 11.59 44.84 -38.79
CA THR A 52 12.01 44.90 -37.38
C THR A 52 11.18 45.87 -36.50
N ASP A 53 11.49 45.85 -35.20
CA ASP A 53 11.83 47.04 -34.37
C ASP A 53 10.97 47.57 -33.21
N THR A 54 11.70 48.05 -32.20
CA THR A 54 11.36 48.99 -31.11
C THR A 54 10.22 48.74 -30.11
N ASN A 55 10.58 48.18 -28.95
CA ASN A 55 10.74 48.93 -27.68
C ASN A 55 9.75 50.08 -27.35
N LYS A 56 8.89 49.92 -26.32
CA LYS A 56 8.62 50.98 -25.29
C LYS A 56 7.87 50.51 -24.03
N LYS A 57 8.27 51.08 -22.88
CA LYS A 57 7.58 51.00 -21.57
C LYS A 57 6.32 51.87 -21.55
N LYS A 58 5.31 51.50 -20.75
CA LYS A 58 4.50 52.48 -20.01
C LYS A 58 3.94 51.90 -18.70
N LYS A 59 3.78 52.78 -17.70
CA LYS A 59 3.51 52.47 -16.28
C LYS A 59 2.40 53.40 -15.78
N LYS A 60 1.29 52.85 -15.32
CA LYS A 60 0.16 53.47 -14.58
C LYS A 60 -0.86 52.36 -14.30
N SER A 61 -1.68 52.36 -13.25
CA SER A 61 -1.60 52.95 -11.89
C SER A 61 -2.81 52.37 -11.12
N LYS A 62 -2.68 52.05 -9.83
CA LYS A 62 -3.84 51.63 -9.03
C LYS A 62 -4.83 52.79 -8.89
N GLU A 63 -6.12 52.50 -8.98
CA GLU A 63 -7.13 53.27 -8.25
C GLU A 63 -8.30 52.34 -7.86
N SER A 64 -8.89 52.59 -6.70
CA SER A 64 -9.78 51.65 -6.01
C SER A 64 -11.13 52.29 -5.71
N LYS A 65 -12.23 51.65 -6.09
CA LYS A 65 -13.58 52.03 -5.64
C LYS A 65 -14.34 50.79 -5.16
N ILE A 66 -14.76 50.86 -3.90
CA ILE A 66 -15.66 49.90 -3.25
C ILE A 66 -17.09 50.36 -3.52
N TRP A 67 -17.94 49.47 -4.05
CA TRP A 67 -19.39 49.68 -4.13
C TRP A 67 -20.12 48.42 -3.65
N HIS A 68 -21.12 48.58 -2.80
CA HIS A 68 -21.99 47.50 -2.34
C HIS A 68 -23.13 47.27 -3.33
N SER A 69 -23.50 46.01 -3.56
CA SER A 69 -24.90 45.65 -3.81
C SER A 69 -25.17 44.21 -3.36
N LYS A 70 -26.38 43.96 -2.85
CA LYS A 70 -26.91 42.61 -2.62
C LYS A 70 -27.67 42.17 -3.87
N SER A 71 -27.51 40.93 -4.29
CA SER A 71 -28.52 40.24 -5.10
C SER A 71 -28.51 38.74 -4.82
N LYS A 72 -29.69 38.11 -4.90
CA LYS A 72 -29.86 36.65 -4.82
C LYS A 72 -29.79 36.08 -6.23
N GLY A 73 -29.18 34.89 -6.40
CA GLY A 73 -29.23 34.16 -7.66
C GLY A 73 -28.88 32.69 -7.45
N LEU A 74 -29.85 31.79 -7.70
CA LEU A 74 -29.56 30.36 -7.82
C LEU A 74 -28.93 30.09 -9.20
N ALA A 75 -27.72 29.56 -9.22
CA ALA A 75 -27.12 28.96 -10.40
C ALA A 75 -26.61 27.55 -10.06
N LYS A 76 -27.23 26.52 -10.65
CA LYS A 76 -26.69 25.15 -10.63
C LYS A 76 -25.49 25.12 -11.58
N GLU A 77 -24.28 24.91 -11.09
CA GLU A 77 -23.12 24.70 -11.96
C GLU A 77 -22.37 23.39 -11.69
N LYS A 78 -22.27 22.57 -12.73
CA LYS A 78 -21.39 21.39 -12.77
C LYS A 78 -19.95 21.87 -12.96
N ARG A 79 -19.10 21.82 -11.93
CA ARG A 79 -17.65 22.04 -12.09
C ARG A 79 -16.82 20.84 -11.63
N ARG A 80 -16.26 20.12 -12.61
CA ARG A 80 -14.90 19.56 -12.47
C ARG A 80 -13.94 20.73 -12.55
N THR A 81 -13.30 21.11 -11.46
CA THR A 81 -12.22 22.12 -11.48
C THR A 81 -10.99 21.62 -10.75
N ARG A 82 -9.95 21.33 -11.54
CA ARG A 82 -8.56 21.21 -11.14
C ARG A 82 -8.13 22.52 -10.46
N SER A 83 -7.93 22.52 -9.14
CA SER A 83 -7.54 23.71 -8.39
C SER A 83 -6.04 23.99 -8.54
N LEU A 84 -5.69 24.92 -9.43
CA LEU A 84 -4.45 25.68 -9.27
C LEU A 84 -4.60 26.60 -8.06
N ARG A 85 -3.77 26.39 -7.04
CA ARG A 85 -3.39 27.36 -6.01
C ARG A 85 -2.14 26.83 -5.33
N ASP A 86 -1.01 27.25 -5.85
CA ASP A 86 0.26 27.14 -5.16
C ASP A 86 0.22 28.09 -3.95
N CYS A 87 0.57 27.57 -2.78
CA CYS A 87 0.91 28.37 -1.61
C CYS A 87 2.26 27.83 -1.12
N ASP A 88 3.31 28.62 -1.31
CA ASP A 88 4.64 28.30 -0.80
C ASP A 88 4.60 28.28 0.73
N ILE A 89 4.72 27.08 1.29
CA ILE A 89 5.00 26.89 2.71
C ILE A 89 6.49 26.62 2.81
N GLU A 90 7.24 27.59 3.33
CA GLU A 90 8.63 27.40 3.69
C GLU A 90 8.70 26.40 4.85
N ILE A 91 9.30 25.24 4.59
CA ILE A 91 9.46 24.20 5.60
C ILE A 91 10.73 24.54 6.41
N GLU A 92 10.58 25.36 7.45
CA GLU A 92 11.51 25.32 8.58
C GLU A 92 11.29 23.98 9.32
N GLU A 93 12.19 23.03 9.10
CA GLU A 93 12.24 21.79 9.89
C GLU A 93 12.78 22.09 11.29
N LYS A 94 11.90 22.58 12.17
CA LYS A 94 12.19 22.61 13.61
C LYS A 94 12.11 21.20 14.17
N GLU A 95 13.19 20.77 14.81
CA GLU A 95 13.34 19.46 15.43
C GLU A 95 12.30 19.27 16.54
N VAL A 96 11.19 18.61 16.21
CA VAL A 96 10.27 18.05 17.21
C VAL A 96 10.83 16.70 17.64
N ASN A 97 11.41 16.63 18.85
CA ASN A 97 11.87 15.39 19.46
C ASN A 97 10.74 14.35 19.45
N ASN A 98 10.90 13.32 18.62
CA ASN A 98 9.78 12.48 18.16
C ASN A 98 9.51 11.26 19.06
N ASP A 99 10.27 11.12 20.16
CA ASP A 99 10.28 9.97 21.09
C ASP A 99 8.99 9.75 21.90
N SER A 100 7.93 10.53 21.66
CA SER A 100 6.64 10.37 22.34
C SER A 100 5.41 10.46 21.41
N CYS A 101 5.59 10.40 20.09
CA CYS A 101 4.47 10.35 19.16
C CYS A 101 3.77 8.98 19.21
N ALA A 102 2.64 8.90 19.92
CA ALA A 102 1.85 7.67 20.03
C ALA A 102 1.30 7.23 18.66
N HIS A 103 1.45 5.95 18.33
CA HIS A 103 1.02 5.38 17.04
C HIS A 103 -0.52 5.33 16.94
N ILE A 104 -1.11 6.38 16.38
CA ILE A 104 -2.54 6.40 15.99
C ILE A 104 -2.75 5.39 14.85
N PRO A 105 -3.61 4.37 15.00
CA PRO A 105 -3.95 3.45 13.92
C PRO A 105 -4.77 4.18 12.84
N VAL A 106 -4.54 3.85 11.58
CA VAL A 106 -5.23 4.48 10.45
C VAL A 106 -6.69 4.00 10.39
N MET A 107 -7.63 4.92 10.21
CA MET A 107 -9.08 4.62 10.10
C MET A 107 -9.63 3.77 11.25
N LEU A 108 -9.14 3.97 12.49
CA LEU A 108 -9.52 3.16 13.65
C LEU A 108 -11.04 3.19 13.91
N GLY A 109 -11.69 4.35 13.75
CA GLY A 109 -13.13 4.49 13.95
C GLY A 109 -13.92 3.68 12.92
N GLU A 110 -13.55 3.77 11.65
CA GLU A 110 -14.18 3.04 10.56
C GLU A 110 -13.95 1.52 10.68
N VAL A 111 -12.80 1.07 11.19
CA VAL A 111 -12.54 -0.35 11.50
C VAL A 111 -13.45 -0.84 12.63
N LEU A 112 -13.64 -0.06 13.69
CA LEU A 112 -14.54 -0.39 14.80
C LEU A 112 -16.03 -0.37 14.38
N ASP A 113 -16.42 0.53 13.47
CA ASP A 113 -17.74 0.53 12.85
C ASP A 113 -17.98 -0.74 12.01
N VAL A 114 -16.97 -1.18 11.25
CA VAL A 114 -17.04 -2.37 10.38
C VAL A 114 -17.18 -3.68 11.16
N PHE A 115 -16.54 -3.79 12.33
CA PHE A 115 -16.63 -4.97 13.20
C PHE A 115 -17.62 -4.80 14.35
N SER A 116 -18.35 -3.69 14.42
CA SER A 116 -19.17 -3.25 15.56
C SER A 116 -20.04 -4.37 16.16
N PRO A 117 -20.04 -4.55 17.51
CA PRO A 117 -20.74 -5.65 18.18
C PRO A 117 -22.26 -5.63 17.97
N ASN A 118 -22.80 -4.50 17.50
CA ASN A 118 -24.21 -4.31 17.17
C ASN A 118 -24.63 -5.01 15.86
N SER A 119 -23.69 -5.43 15.01
CA SER A 119 -23.98 -6.11 13.73
C SER A 119 -23.91 -7.64 13.85
N LYS A 120 -22.82 -8.18 14.41
CA LYS A 120 -22.62 -9.60 14.74
C LYS A 120 -21.73 -9.72 15.99
N PRO A 121 -21.98 -10.67 16.92
CA PRO A 121 -21.03 -10.95 17.99
C PRO A 121 -19.70 -11.50 17.46
N LEU A 122 -18.64 -10.68 17.52
CA LEU A 122 -17.29 -11.05 17.12
C LEU A 122 -16.65 -12.01 18.15
N CYS A 123 -16.83 -13.32 17.97
CA CYS A 123 -16.25 -14.35 18.84
C CYS A 123 -14.79 -14.66 18.49
N SER A 124 -14.42 -14.44 17.22
CA SER A 124 -13.08 -14.70 16.67
C SER A 124 -12.60 -13.57 15.77
N PHE A 125 -11.31 -13.21 15.85
CA PHE A 125 -10.73 -12.15 15.02
C PHE A 125 -9.29 -12.45 14.61
N VAL A 126 -8.95 -12.12 13.36
CA VAL A 126 -7.60 -12.23 12.80
C VAL A 126 -7.07 -10.87 12.38
N ASP A 127 -5.89 -10.50 12.87
CA ASP A 127 -5.12 -9.35 12.38
C ASP A 127 -3.94 -9.87 11.56
N CYS A 128 -4.01 -9.69 10.24
CA CYS A 128 -3.01 -10.21 9.29
C CYS A 128 -1.71 -9.39 9.25
N THR A 129 -1.72 -8.21 9.88
CA THR A 129 -0.76 -7.13 9.70
C THR A 129 -0.55 -6.43 11.05
N LEU A 130 -0.33 -7.24 12.08
CA LEU A 130 -0.51 -6.86 13.47
C LEU A 130 0.27 -5.59 13.86
N GLY A 131 1.45 -5.38 13.28
CA GLY A 131 2.32 -4.27 13.61
C GLY A 131 2.64 -4.29 15.10
N ALA A 132 2.56 -3.13 15.75
CA ALA A 132 2.62 -3.02 17.20
C ALA A 132 1.23 -3.25 17.87
N ALA A 133 0.41 -4.17 17.34
CA ALA A 133 -1.00 -4.38 17.73
C ALA A 133 -1.88 -3.11 17.67
N GLY A 134 -1.68 -2.23 16.68
CA GLY A 134 -2.30 -0.90 16.65
C GLY A 134 -3.83 -0.90 16.73
N HIS A 135 -4.48 -1.61 15.79
CA HIS A 135 -5.94 -1.76 15.75
C HIS A 135 -6.48 -2.79 16.76
N ALA A 136 -5.63 -3.68 17.26
CA ALA A 136 -5.98 -4.76 18.18
C ALA A 136 -5.95 -4.35 19.66
N SER A 137 -4.98 -3.53 20.07
CA SER A 137 -4.67 -3.21 21.47
C SER A 137 -4.11 -1.81 21.66
N ALA A 138 -4.73 -1.00 22.52
CA ALA A 138 -4.13 0.23 23.00
C ALA A 138 -2.74 -0.02 23.63
N VAL A 139 -1.84 0.96 23.46
CA VAL A 139 -1.14 1.46 24.64
C VAL A 139 -2.11 2.45 25.28
N SER A 140 -2.53 2.19 26.52
CA SER A 140 -3.31 3.19 27.26
C SER A 140 -2.39 4.37 27.55
N LEU A 141 -2.50 5.41 26.72
CA LEU A 141 -1.84 6.69 26.96
C LEU A 141 -2.55 7.29 28.17
N SER A 142 -1.97 7.09 29.37
CA SER A 142 -2.72 7.20 30.61
C SER A 142 -3.17 8.63 30.89
N LEU A 143 -4.41 8.94 30.49
CA LEU A 143 -5.06 10.23 30.72
C LEU A 143 -5.23 10.53 32.23
N SER A 144 -5.03 9.54 33.11
CA SER A 144 -4.93 9.77 34.56
C SER A 144 -3.81 10.76 34.92
N LEU A 145 -2.68 10.78 34.20
CA LEU A 145 -1.58 11.72 34.44
C LEU A 145 -1.92 13.16 34.02
N PHE A 146 -2.81 13.35 33.04
CA PHE A 146 -3.28 14.67 32.62
C PHE A 146 -4.44 15.17 33.50
N LEU A 147 -5.22 14.25 34.09
CA LEU A 147 -6.30 14.59 35.02
C LEU A 147 -5.80 14.78 36.46
N SER A 148 -4.68 14.16 36.87
CA SER A 148 -4.10 14.34 38.21
C SER A 148 -3.41 15.71 38.40
N THR A 149 -2.98 16.37 37.33
CA THR A 149 -2.31 17.68 37.39
C THR A 149 -3.29 18.86 37.44
N LEU A 150 -4.56 18.66 37.07
CA LEU A 150 -5.61 19.69 37.13
C LEU A 150 -6.27 19.78 38.52
N SER A 151 -5.46 19.99 39.55
CA SER A 151 -5.93 20.50 40.84
C SER A 151 -6.04 22.02 40.78
N MET A 152 -7.24 22.53 40.48
CA MET A 152 -7.82 23.80 40.97
C MET A 152 -9.06 24.20 40.15
N GLY A 153 -10.10 24.70 40.83
CA GLY A 153 -11.09 25.62 40.23
C GLY A 153 -12.23 25.02 39.39
N SER A 154 -13.44 25.03 39.96
CA SER A 154 -14.76 24.94 39.31
C SER A 154 -15.30 23.55 38.90
N SER A 155 -16.40 23.17 39.55
CA SER A 155 -17.22 21.98 39.23
C SER A 155 -17.74 21.96 37.78
N SER A 156 -17.95 23.13 37.17
CA SER A 156 -18.43 23.25 35.80
C SER A 156 -17.42 22.72 34.77
N ILE A 157 -16.11 22.88 35.02
CA ILE A 157 -15.06 22.33 34.15
C ILE A 157 -15.05 20.80 34.25
N LYS A 158 -15.22 20.26 35.47
CA LYS A 158 -15.29 18.81 35.69
C LYS A 158 -16.52 18.20 35.00
N PHE A 159 -17.67 18.86 35.03
CA PHE A 159 -18.87 18.44 34.29
C PHE A 159 -18.73 18.55 32.77
N LEU A 160 -18.09 19.63 32.27
CA LEU A 160 -17.85 19.81 30.83
C LEU A 160 -16.85 18.77 30.28
N LEU A 161 -15.83 18.40 31.07
CA LEU A 161 -14.91 17.32 30.72
C LEU A 161 -15.61 15.96 30.76
N LEU A 162 -16.39 15.66 31.80
CA LEU A 162 -17.13 14.39 31.92
C LEU A 162 -18.23 14.20 30.85
N THR A 163 -18.78 15.28 30.29
CA THR A 163 -19.77 15.21 29.19
C THR A 163 -19.13 15.16 27.80
N ASN A 164 -17.90 15.66 27.63
CA ASN A 164 -17.14 15.55 26.38
C ASN A 164 -16.18 14.34 26.33
N SER A 165 -15.90 13.66 27.45
CA SER A 165 -14.99 12.51 27.51
C SER A 165 -15.49 11.25 26.78
N ASN A 166 -16.77 11.19 26.41
CA ASN A 166 -17.34 10.11 25.59
C ASN A 166 -16.72 9.98 24.17
N TRP A 167 -15.84 10.90 23.77
CA TRP A 167 -15.15 10.90 22.47
C TRP A 167 -13.69 10.43 22.48
N TYR A 168 -13.13 10.01 23.62
CA TYR A 168 -11.73 9.56 23.73
C TYR A 168 -11.53 8.16 24.32
N ASN A 169 -12.60 7.41 24.54
CA ASN A 169 -12.52 5.97 24.77
C ASN A 169 -12.26 5.24 23.45
N ASN A 170 -11.02 5.33 22.95
CA ASN A 170 -10.55 4.54 21.81
C ASN A 170 -10.41 3.06 22.24
N PHE A 171 -11.52 2.34 22.32
CA PHE A 171 -11.53 0.89 22.54
C PHE A 171 -11.09 0.17 21.26
N GLN A 172 -9.95 -0.51 21.27
CA GLN A 172 -9.50 -1.36 20.14
C GLN A 172 -10.30 -2.67 20.12
N ILE A 173 -10.14 -3.47 19.06
CA ILE A 173 -10.91 -4.71 18.84
C ILE A 173 -10.99 -5.60 20.10
N ILE A 174 -9.89 -5.83 20.83
CA ILE A 174 -9.89 -6.67 22.03
C ILE A 174 -10.72 -6.06 23.19
N GLN A 175 -10.81 -4.73 23.28
CA GLN A 175 -11.59 -4.03 24.33
C GLN A 175 -13.04 -3.75 23.91
N ALA A 176 -13.29 -3.50 22.63
CA ALA A 176 -14.62 -3.25 22.06
C ALA A 176 -15.49 -4.52 22.02
N HIS A 177 -14.88 -5.70 22.13
CA HIS A 177 -15.54 -7.00 22.08
C HIS A 177 -15.27 -7.87 23.32
N PRO A 178 -15.98 -7.63 24.45
CA PRO A 178 -15.92 -8.52 25.63
C PRO A 178 -16.32 -9.98 25.35
N GLN A 179 -17.03 -10.23 24.25
CA GLN A 179 -17.39 -11.56 23.74
C GLN A 179 -16.28 -12.25 22.91
N LEU A 180 -15.18 -11.56 22.61
CA LEU A 180 -14.07 -12.11 21.84
C LEU A 180 -13.38 -13.20 22.65
N LYS A 181 -13.31 -14.42 22.11
CA LYS A 181 -12.71 -15.59 22.75
C LYS A 181 -11.34 -15.94 22.17
N VAL A 182 -11.14 -15.67 20.88
CA VAL A 182 -9.92 -15.99 20.14
C VAL A 182 -9.48 -14.78 19.31
N PHE A 183 -8.28 -14.29 19.58
CA PHE A 183 -7.57 -13.32 18.75
C PHE A 183 -6.35 -13.99 18.11
N ILE A 184 -6.12 -13.75 16.82
CA ILE A 184 -4.98 -14.31 16.09
C ILE A 184 -4.27 -13.17 15.36
N GLY A 185 -3.10 -12.78 15.85
CA GLY A 185 -2.25 -11.79 15.21
C GLY A 185 -1.11 -12.43 14.42
N MET A 186 -0.74 -11.88 13.28
CA MET A 186 0.48 -12.25 12.57
C MET A 186 1.19 -11.05 11.98
N ASP A 187 2.52 -11.15 11.92
CA ASP A 187 3.40 -10.18 11.28
C ASP A 187 4.64 -10.92 10.74
N VAL A 188 5.35 -10.28 9.81
CA VAL A 188 6.66 -10.72 9.31
C VAL A 188 7.82 -10.09 10.08
N ASP A 189 7.58 -8.99 10.78
CA ASP A 189 8.59 -8.23 11.50
C ASP A 189 8.68 -8.68 12.97
N PRO A 190 9.82 -9.25 13.43
CA PRO A 190 9.95 -9.77 14.78
C PRO A 190 9.84 -8.69 15.87
N LEU A 191 10.24 -7.44 15.56
CA LEU A 191 10.16 -6.33 16.50
C LEU A 191 8.71 -5.85 16.67
N ALA A 192 7.94 -5.85 15.58
CA ALA A 192 6.51 -5.56 15.61
C ALA A 192 5.78 -6.58 16.49
N LEU A 193 5.98 -7.88 16.21
CA LEU A 193 5.37 -8.98 16.96
C LEU A 193 5.76 -8.97 18.46
N GLN A 194 6.99 -8.57 18.79
CA GLN A 194 7.43 -8.40 20.18
C GLN A 194 6.62 -7.31 20.90
N LEU A 195 6.49 -6.11 20.33
CA LEU A 195 5.71 -5.02 20.94
C LEU A 195 4.22 -5.35 21.01
N ALA A 196 3.68 -6.02 19.98
CA ALA A 196 2.31 -6.50 19.97
C ALA A 196 2.02 -7.47 21.11
N ARG A 197 2.88 -8.48 21.32
CA ARG A 197 2.76 -9.46 22.42
C ARG A 197 2.72 -8.78 23.79
N SER A 198 3.59 -7.80 24.05
CA SER A 198 3.58 -7.05 25.32
C SER A 198 2.28 -6.29 25.56
N ARG A 199 1.70 -5.68 24.51
CA ARG A 199 0.43 -4.94 24.59
C ARG A 199 -0.77 -5.88 24.80
N ILE A 200 -0.85 -6.94 23.99
CA ILE A 200 -1.92 -7.94 24.07
C ILE A 200 -1.90 -8.67 25.43
N HIS A 201 -0.73 -9.02 25.97
CA HIS A 201 -0.60 -9.63 27.29
C HIS A 201 -1.17 -8.74 28.41
N ALA A 202 -0.99 -7.41 28.33
CA ALA A 202 -1.57 -6.47 29.28
C ALA A 202 -3.12 -6.44 29.24
N LEU A 203 -3.73 -6.78 28.10
CA LEU A 203 -5.19 -6.95 27.98
C LEU A 203 -5.69 -8.37 28.31
N SER A 204 -4.81 -9.38 28.26
CA SER A 204 -5.17 -10.81 28.34
C SER A 204 -5.44 -11.29 29.78
N GLN A 205 -6.25 -10.55 30.54
CA GLN A 205 -6.59 -10.84 31.93
C GLN A 205 -7.91 -11.63 32.09
N SER A 206 -8.63 -11.91 30.99
CA SER A 206 -9.87 -12.70 30.98
C SER A 206 -9.58 -14.18 30.75
N PRO A 207 -10.08 -15.10 31.60
CA PRO A 207 -9.85 -16.54 31.44
C PRO A 207 -10.57 -17.17 30.23
N HIS A 208 -11.45 -16.42 29.56
CA HIS A 208 -12.18 -16.87 28.38
C HIS A 208 -11.61 -16.35 27.05
N PHE A 209 -10.59 -15.47 27.12
CA PHE A 209 -9.89 -14.90 25.97
C PHE A 209 -8.53 -15.56 25.78
N GLN A 210 -8.19 -15.90 24.53
CA GLN A 210 -6.89 -16.43 24.16
C GLN A 210 -6.35 -15.67 22.93
N ALA A 211 -5.08 -15.28 22.99
CA ALA A 211 -4.41 -14.58 21.90
C ALA A 211 -3.21 -15.39 21.36
N PHE A 212 -3.26 -15.70 20.08
CA PHE A 212 -2.19 -16.39 19.35
C PHE A 212 -1.44 -15.38 18.49
N THR A 213 -0.11 -15.49 18.42
CA THR A 213 0.74 -14.50 17.71
C THR A 213 1.85 -15.17 16.91
N PHE A 214 1.81 -15.07 15.58
CA PHE A 214 2.68 -15.81 14.67
C PHE A 214 3.67 -14.89 13.93
N LEU A 215 4.95 -15.28 13.89
CA LEU A 215 5.96 -14.63 13.05
C LEU A 215 5.95 -15.27 11.66
N LYS A 216 4.94 -14.92 10.86
CA LYS A 216 4.66 -15.46 9.53
C LYS A 216 3.90 -14.45 8.68
N ASN A 217 4.19 -14.47 7.38
CA ASN A 217 3.44 -13.71 6.38
C ASN A 217 1.99 -14.24 6.27
N TYR A 218 1.04 -13.32 6.10
CA TYR A 218 -0.39 -13.61 6.06
C TYR A 218 -0.84 -14.55 4.91
N ARG A 219 -0.01 -14.76 3.87
CA ARG A 219 -0.22 -15.84 2.88
C ARG A 219 -0.38 -17.24 3.50
N HIS A 220 0.05 -17.42 4.75
CA HIS A 220 -0.05 -18.68 5.48
C HIS A 220 -1.33 -18.82 6.32
N ILE A 221 -2.24 -17.84 6.33
CA ILE A 221 -3.42 -17.79 7.23
C ILE A 221 -4.14 -19.13 7.40
N LYS A 222 -4.52 -19.82 6.31
CA LYS A 222 -5.17 -21.15 6.34
C LYS A 222 -4.41 -22.16 7.22
N SER A 223 -3.09 -22.24 7.05
CA SER A 223 -2.21 -23.15 7.80
C SER A 223 -1.92 -22.69 9.24
N LEU A 224 -2.17 -21.42 9.57
CA LEU A 224 -2.04 -20.87 10.92
C LEU A 224 -3.31 -21.08 11.74
N LEU A 225 -4.49 -20.92 11.13
CA LEU A 225 -5.76 -21.23 11.79
C LEU A 225 -5.84 -22.70 12.19
N SER A 226 -5.34 -23.62 11.34
CA SER A 226 -5.27 -25.05 11.66
C SER A 226 -4.23 -25.42 12.75
N GLN A 227 -3.42 -24.47 13.23
CA GLN A 227 -2.52 -24.65 14.39
C GLN A 227 -3.12 -24.12 15.70
N VAL A 228 -4.29 -23.47 15.65
CA VAL A 228 -4.98 -22.95 16.84
C VAL A 228 -6.00 -23.99 17.31
N ASP A 229 -5.71 -24.62 18.45
CA ASP A 229 -6.55 -25.65 19.07
C ASP A 229 -7.81 -25.05 19.73
N ARG A 230 -8.70 -24.48 18.90
CA ARG A 230 -10.02 -23.94 19.27
C ARG A 230 -11.10 -24.31 18.24
N PRO A 231 -11.34 -25.61 18.00
CA PRO A 231 -12.39 -26.08 17.08
C PRO A 231 -13.80 -25.71 17.56
N ASP A 232 -13.99 -25.38 18.84
CA ASP A 232 -15.24 -24.87 19.42
C ASP A 232 -15.68 -23.51 18.86
N ILE A 233 -14.78 -22.79 18.20
CA ILE A 233 -15.05 -21.49 17.56
C ILE A 233 -14.71 -21.55 16.06
N LEU A 234 -13.51 -22.02 15.73
CA LEU A 234 -12.92 -21.89 14.40
C LEU A 234 -13.47 -22.90 13.37
N SER A 235 -14.28 -23.88 13.80
CA SER A 235 -14.85 -24.91 12.92
C SER A 235 -15.79 -24.37 11.84
N SER A 236 -16.41 -23.22 12.06
CA SER A 236 -17.23 -22.52 11.05
C SER A 236 -16.43 -21.52 10.20
N GLY A 237 -15.18 -21.24 10.56
CA GLY A 237 -14.39 -20.10 10.08
C GLY A 237 -14.19 -19.02 11.16
N VAL A 238 -13.70 -17.85 10.77
CA VAL A 238 -13.53 -16.67 11.66
C VAL A 238 -14.54 -15.56 11.37
N ASP A 239 -14.96 -14.82 12.41
CA ASP A 239 -15.97 -13.76 12.29
C ASP A 239 -15.41 -12.48 11.66
N GLY A 240 -14.14 -12.16 11.90
CA GLY A 240 -13.49 -10.96 11.36
C GLY A 240 -12.02 -11.18 10.98
N ILE A 241 -11.61 -10.56 9.87
CA ILE A 241 -10.21 -10.50 9.41
C ILE A 241 -9.90 -9.06 9.02
N LEU A 242 -8.79 -8.51 9.54
CA LEU A 242 -8.24 -7.21 9.15
C LEU A 242 -6.89 -7.35 8.41
N MET A 243 -6.68 -6.50 7.41
CA MET A 243 -5.40 -6.28 6.73
C MET A 243 -5.14 -4.77 6.58
N ASP A 244 -4.25 -4.20 7.39
CA ASP A 244 -3.70 -2.83 7.27
C ASP A 244 -2.37 -2.90 6.49
N LEU A 245 -2.43 -2.60 5.19
CA LEU A 245 -1.32 -2.89 4.27
C LEU A 245 -0.14 -1.89 4.37
N GLY A 246 0.97 -2.22 3.72
CA GLY A 246 2.14 -1.34 3.63
C GLY A 246 3.09 -1.44 4.83
N MET A 247 3.52 -0.30 5.37
CA MET A 247 4.65 -0.21 6.32
C MET A 247 4.23 0.33 7.69
N SER A 248 4.77 -0.25 8.76
CA SER A 248 4.61 0.27 10.11
C SER A 248 5.49 1.51 10.35
N SER A 249 5.10 2.38 11.31
CA SER A 249 5.98 3.51 11.69
C SER A 249 7.34 3.06 12.22
N MET A 250 7.46 1.84 12.76
CA MET A 250 8.74 1.30 13.27
C MET A 250 9.73 0.98 12.13
N GLN A 251 9.21 0.59 10.97
CA GLN A 251 9.99 0.36 9.76
C GLN A 251 10.39 1.69 9.09
N VAL A 252 9.49 2.68 9.06
CA VAL A 252 9.75 3.98 8.42
C VAL A 252 10.64 4.89 9.29
N ASN A 253 10.46 4.89 10.61
CA ASN A 253 11.20 5.77 11.53
C ASN A 253 12.62 5.26 11.87
N ASN A 254 12.99 4.05 11.43
CA ASN A 254 14.33 3.49 11.64
C ASN A 254 15.12 3.50 10.31
N PRO A 255 16.07 4.43 10.09
CA PRO A 255 16.79 4.55 8.83
C PRO A 255 17.54 3.26 8.44
N ASN A 256 17.97 2.46 9.42
CA ASN A 256 18.67 1.19 9.19
C ASN A 256 17.81 0.12 8.48
N ARG A 257 16.50 0.36 8.31
CA ARG A 257 15.59 -0.51 7.54
C ARG A 257 15.45 -0.09 6.06
N GLY A 258 15.97 1.08 5.67
CA GLY A 258 15.99 1.53 4.26
C GLY A 258 14.66 2.04 3.68
N PHE A 259 13.55 2.00 4.43
CA PHE A 259 12.24 2.46 3.93
C PHE A 259 12.09 3.99 3.83
N ALA A 260 12.94 4.76 4.52
CA ALA A 260 12.81 6.22 4.61
C ALA A 260 13.37 6.92 3.36
N VAL A 261 12.53 7.68 2.66
CA VAL A 261 12.91 8.48 1.47
C VAL A 261 13.79 9.69 1.84
N LEU A 262 13.70 10.19 3.07
CA LEU A 262 14.36 11.42 3.53
C LEU A 262 15.49 11.19 4.55
N ALA A 263 15.72 9.94 4.99
CA ALA A 263 16.80 9.60 5.92
C ALA A 263 17.71 8.55 5.28
N ASN A 264 19.03 8.75 5.40
CA ASN A 264 20.00 7.83 4.81
C ASN A 264 20.12 6.53 5.61
N GLY A 265 20.28 5.41 4.91
CA GLY A 265 20.44 4.07 5.46
C GLY A 265 20.79 3.05 4.38
N PRO A 266 20.93 1.76 4.72
CA PRO A 266 21.22 0.72 3.75
C PRO A 266 20.03 0.48 2.79
N LEU A 267 20.31 0.03 1.58
CA LEU A 267 19.28 -0.38 0.60
C LEU A 267 18.67 -1.76 0.96
N ASP A 268 18.06 -1.86 2.14
CA ASP A 268 17.47 -3.10 2.65
C ASP A 268 16.01 -3.27 2.19
N MET A 269 15.09 -2.49 2.76
CA MET A 269 13.63 -2.50 2.50
C MET A 269 12.90 -3.82 2.78
N ARG A 270 13.50 -4.79 3.48
CA ARG A 270 12.83 -6.03 3.87
C ARG A 270 11.94 -5.82 5.09
N MET A 271 10.68 -6.24 5.00
CA MET A 271 9.74 -6.26 6.13
C MET A 271 10.10 -7.38 7.12
N ASP A 272 10.50 -8.56 6.60
CA ASP A 272 11.17 -9.63 7.36
C ASP A 272 12.70 -9.45 7.28
N PRO A 273 13.41 -9.13 8.39
CA PRO A 273 14.87 -9.04 8.40
C PRO A 273 15.61 -10.35 8.06
N GLN A 274 14.92 -11.50 8.01
CA GLN A 274 15.46 -12.81 7.62
C GLN A 274 15.22 -13.16 6.13
N ALA A 275 14.44 -12.38 5.38
CA ALA A 275 14.25 -12.59 3.94
C ALA A 275 15.57 -12.39 3.18
N SER A 276 15.80 -13.14 2.10
CA SER A 276 17.10 -13.17 1.41
C SER A 276 17.37 -12.00 0.47
N LEU A 277 16.33 -11.44 -0.15
CA LEU A 277 16.43 -10.40 -1.18
C LEU A 277 16.35 -9.00 -0.56
N LYS A 278 17.29 -8.10 -0.86
CA LYS A 278 17.25 -6.67 -0.53
C LYS A 278 16.98 -5.79 -1.76
N ALA A 279 16.65 -4.51 -1.52
CA ALA A 279 16.62 -3.52 -2.60
C ALA A 279 17.99 -3.31 -3.26
N GLU A 280 19.09 -3.49 -2.51
CA GLU A 280 20.48 -3.51 -2.99
C GLU A 280 20.70 -4.57 -4.09
N ASP A 281 20.24 -5.80 -3.87
CA ASP A 281 20.37 -6.90 -4.84
C ASP A 281 19.58 -6.62 -6.14
N ILE A 282 18.41 -5.99 -6.02
CA ILE A 282 17.61 -5.56 -7.16
C ILE A 282 18.37 -4.50 -7.97
N LEU A 283 18.87 -3.47 -7.30
CA LEU A 283 19.53 -2.34 -7.96
C LEU A 283 20.89 -2.72 -8.57
N ASN A 284 21.63 -3.65 -7.95
CA ASN A 284 22.97 -4.04 -8.40
C ASN A 284 23.01 -5.30 -9.28
N SER A 285 22.09 -6.26 -9.10
CA SER A 285 22.21 -7.61 -9.69
C SER A 285 21.07 -8.02 -10.62
N TRP A 286 19.88 -7.41 -10.55
CA TRP A 286 18.77 -7.78 -11.47
C TRP A 286 19.03 -7.29 -12.91
N PRO A 287 18.50 -7.99 -13.94
CA PRO A 287 18.53 -7.50 -15.32
C PRO A 287 17.91 -6.10 -15.46
N ASP A 288 18.53 -5.24 -16.26
CA ASP A 288 18.11 -3.85 -16.44
C ASP A 288 16.63 -3.72 -16.84
N SER A 289 16.13 -4.66 -17.65
CA SER A 289 14.73 -4.74 -18.06
C SER A 289 13.76 -4.98 -16.89
N GLU A 290 14.18 -5.74 -15.87
CA GLU A 290 13.38 -6.00 -14.67
C GLU A 290 13.41 -4.81 -13.70
N VAL A 291 14.55 -4.14 -13.57
CA VAL A 291 14.62 -2.83 -12.89
C VAL A 291 13.68 -1.83 -13.57
N GLY A 292 13.70 -1.76 -14.91
CA GLY A 292 12.76 -0.96 -15.69
C GLY A 292 11.29 -1.37 -15.49
N ARG A 293 11.01 -2.68 -15.41
CA ARG A 293 9.66 -3.22 -15.17
C ARG A 293 9.10 -2.79 -13.82
N ILE A 294 9.83 -2.99 -12.71
CA ILE A 294 9.31 -2.64 -11.38
C ILE A 294 9.09 -1.13 -11.24
N LEU A 295 9.98 -0.30 -11.79
CA LEU A 295 9.83 1.17 -11.79
C LEU A 295 8.57 1.63 -12.53
N ARG A 296 8.25 0.95 -13.65
CA ARG A 296 7.05 1.21 -14.46
C ARG A 296 5.78 0.70 -13.78
N ASP A 297 5.78 -0.55 -13.33
CA ASP A 297 4.57 -1.29 -12.97
C ASP A 297 4.23 -1.22 -11.48
N TYR A 298 5.24 -1.23 -10.60
CA TYR A 298 5.07 -1.12 -9.14
C TYR A 298 5.23 0.32 -8.64
N GLY A 299 6.00 1.15 -9.36
CA GLY A 299 6.17 2.58 -9.07
C GLY A 299 5.20 3.51 -9.80
N GLU A 300 4.50 3.03 -10.85
CA GLU A 300 3.73 3.87 -11.78
C GLU A 300 4.52 5.09 -12.33
N GLU A 301 5.85 4.98 -12.44
CA GLU A 301 6.70 6.13 -12.79
C GLU A 301 6.85 6.30 -14.31
N SER A 302 6.23 7.35 -14.83
CA SER A 302 6.35 7.84 -16.20
C SER A 302 7.76 7.89 -16.80
N ASN A 303 8.77 8.24 -15.99
CA ASN A 303 10.16 8.43 -16.41
C ASN A 303 11.04 7.16 -16.23
N TRP A 304 10.42 5.99 -16.01
CA TRP A 304 11.10 4.74 -15.66
C TRP A 304 12.32 4.41 -16.54
N ARG A 305 12.23 4.59 -17.86
CA ARG A 305 13.36 4.33 -18.79
C ARG A 305 14.60 5.16 -18.49
N PHE A 306 14.43 6.43 -18.11
CA PHE A 306 15.55 7.31 -17.80
C PHE A 306 16.14 7.01 -16.42
N LEU A 307 15.29 6.67 -15.45
CA LEU A 307 15.71 6.23 -14.12
C LEU A 307 16.45 4.89 -14.17
N GLN A 308 15.93 3.91 -14.92
CA GLN A 308 16.60 2.64 -15.22
C GLN A 308 18.00 2.88 -15.78
N ASN A 309 18.12 3.65 -16.87
CA ASN A 309 19.42 3.97 -17.47
C ASN A 309 20.37 4.64 -16.46
N LYS A 310 19.87 5.55 -15.62
CA LYS A 310 20.65 6.23 -14.58
C LYS A 310 21.13 5.28 -13.47
N ILE A 311 20.29 4.33 -13.03
CA ILE A 311 20.64 3.28 -12.08
C ILE A 311 21.70 2.34 -12.68
N VAL A 312 21.56 1.94 -13.94
CA VAL A 312 22.54 1.10 -14.65
C VAL A 312 23.89 1.81 -14.78
N GLN A 313 23.91 3.12 -15.04
CA GLN A 313 25.17 3.87 -15.04
C GLN A 313 25.82 3.97 -13.65
N ALA A 314 25.03 4.08 -12.57
CA ALA A 314 25.56 4.04 -11.20
C ALA A 314 26.11 2.64 -10.83
N ARG A 315 25.43 1.57 -11.25
CA ARG A 315 25.90 0.18 -11.12
C ARG A 315 27.28 -0.02 -11.77
N LEU A 316 27.52 0.58 -12.93
CA LEU A 316 28.82 0.55 -13.62
C LEU A 316 29.92 1.41 -12.95
N GLN A 317 29.57 2.26 -11.98
CA GLN A 317 30.49 3.17 -11.29
C GLN A 317 30.84 2.72 -9.85
N GLY A 318 30.34 1.57 -9.42
CA GLY A 318 30.63 0.95 -8.12
C GLY A 318 29.47 0.16 -7.54
N GLY A 319 28.23 0.55 -7.87
CA GLY A 319 27.01 0.02 -7.26
C GLY A 319 26.17 1.12 -6.61
N LEU A 320 25.07 0.72 -5.99
CA LEU A 320 24.27 1.50 -5.06
C LEU A 320 24.14 0.71 -3.76
N HIS A 321 24.56 1.27 -2.63
CA HIS A 321 24.58 0.63 -1.32
C HIS A 321 23.71 1.37 -0.29
N SER A 322 23.53 2.68 -0.43
CA SER A 322 22.68 3.50 0.47
C SER A 322 21.46 4.13 -0.20
N THR A 323 20.42 4.41 0.61
CA THR A 323 19.22 5.13 0.18
C THR A 323 19.55 6.55 -0.28
N GLY A 324 20.60 7.16 0.29
CA GLY A 324 21.14 8.46 -0.13
C GLY A 324 21.67 8.45 -1.56
N GLU A 325 22.50 7.48 -1.93
CA GLU A 325 23.01 7.33 -3.30
C GLU A 325 21.87 7.15 -4.31
N LEU A 326 20.89 6.29 -3.99
CA LEU A 326 19.69 6.10 -4.81
C LEU A 326 18.90 7.41 -4.96
N VAL A 327 18.72 8.16 -3.86
CA VAL A 327 18.04 9.47 -3.86
C VAL A 327 18.81 10.50 -4.69
N ASP A 328 20.14 10.50 -4.67
CA ASP A 328 20.96 11.41 -5.47
C ASP A 328 20.91 11.06 -6.97
N VAL A 329 20.90 9.77 -7.32
CA VAL A 329 20.61 9.29 -8.69
C VAL A 329 19.24 9.79 -9.16
N ILE A 330 18.20 9.63 -8.33
CA ILE A 330 16.83 10.09 -8.62
C ILE A 330 16.76 11.62 -8.76
N ARG A 331 17.48 12.36 -7.91
CA ARG A 331 17.56 13.83 -7.99
C ARG A 331 18.24 14.27 -9.29
N SER A 332 19.33 13.59 -9.70
CA SER A 332 19.99 13.81 -11.00
C SER A 332 19.10 13.47 -12.20
N ALA A 333 18.12 12.58 -12.01
CA ALA A 333 17.21 12.11 -13.04
C ALA A 333 15.89 12.94 -13.14
N SER A 334 15.69 13.90 -12.23
CA SER A 334 14.44 14.66 -12.07
C SER A 334 14.61 16.13 -12.49
N PRO A 335 14.13 16.55 -13.68
CA PRO A 335 14.30 17.94 -14.13
C PRO A 335 13.56 18.93 -13.22
N ALA A 336 14.24 20.00 -12.78
CA ALA A 336 13.66 21.03 -11.91
C ALA A 336 12.40 21.70 -12.51
N SER A 337 12.26 21.70 -13.84
CA SER A 337 11.09 22.20 -14.57
C SER A 337 9.83 21.32 -14.43
N ARG A 338 9.94 20.07 -13.96
CA ARG A 338 8.81 19.16 -13.73
C ARG A 338 8.41 19.11 -12.25
N GLY A 339 7.88 20.22 -11.75
CA GLY A 339 7.24 20.29 -10.42
C GLY A 339 8.13 20.76 -9.27
N GLY A 340 9.25 21.44 -9.55
CA GLY A 340 10.07 22.13 -8.56
C GLY A 340 10.65 21.20 -7.47
N ARG A 341 10.86 21.75 -6.26
CA ARG A 341 11.45 21.02 -5.11
C ARG A 341 10.68 19.75 -4.72
N GLN A 342 9.38 19.66 -5.04
CA GLN A 342 8.55 18.48 -4.75
C GLN A 342 8.57 17.41 -5.85
N GLY A 343 9.12 17.70 -7.05
CA GLY A 343 9.11 16.78 -8.18
C GLY A 343 9.91 15.51 -7.89
N TRP A 344 11.19 15.67 -7.53
CA TRP A 344 12.08 14.54 -7.24
C TRP A 344 11.61 13.71 -6.03
N VAL A 345 10.98 14.32 -5.03
CA VAL A 345 10.43 13.62 -3.85
C VAL A 345 9.33 12.65 -4.29
N LYS A 346 8.42 13.09 -5.16
CA LYS A 346 7.33 12.23 -5.69
C LYS A 346 7.88 11.07 -6.52
N THR A 347 8.92 11.32 -7.32
CA THR A 347 9.64 10.25 -8.02
C THR A 347 10.35 9.30 -7.04
N ALA A 348 10.98 9.81 -5.99
CA ALA A 348 11.64 8.97 -4.98
C ALA A 348 10.64 8.10 -4.20
N THR A 349 9.48 8.63 -3.79
CA THR A 349 8.41 7.82 -3.18
C THR A 349 7.97 6.67 -4.09
N ARG A 350 7.87 6.89 -5.41
CA ARG A 350 7.54 5.85 -6.39
C ARG A 350 8.64 4.81 -6.57
N VAL A 351 9.90 5.22 -6.63
CA VAL A 351 11.05 4.29 -6.74
C VAL A 351 11.16 3.43 -5.48
N PHE A 352 11.00 4.02 -4.30
CA PHE A 352 11.01 3.30 -3.03
C PHE A 352 9.80 2.36 -2.93
N GLN A 353 8.60 2.78 -3.33
CA GLN A 353 7.43 1.91 -3.44
C GLN A 353 7.69 0.72 -4.38
N ALA A 354 8.28 0.96 -5.56
CA ALA A 354 8.59 -0.10 -6.53
C ALA A 354 9.57 -1.14 -5.98
N LEU A 355 10.63 -0.69 -5.31
CA LEU A 355 11.62 -1.56 -4.67
C LEU A 355 11.01 -2.32 -3.50
N ARG A 356 10.27 -1.65 -2.61
CA ARG A 356 9.56 -2.25 -1.47
C ARG A 356 8.67 -3.42 -1.91
N ILE A 357 7.81 -3.17 -2.91
CA ILE A 357 6.89 -4.16 -3.48
C ILE A 357 7.66 -5.35 -4.08
N ALA A 358 8.76 -5.09 -4.78
CA ALA A 358 9.57 -6.14 -5.41
C ALA A 358 10.36 -6.99 -4.38
N VAL A 359 10.86 -6.36 -3.31
CA VAL A 359 11.58 -7.03 -2.20
C VAL A 359 10.65 -7.95 -1.42
N ASN A 360 9.42 -7.52 -1.15
CA ASN A 360 8.49 -8.21 -0.24
C ASN A 360 7.36 -8.99 -0.97
N ASP A 361 7.42 -9.12 -2.31
CA ASP A 361 6.42 -9.82 -3.15
C ASP A 361 4.96 -9.35 -2.90
N GLU A 362 4.78 -8.06 -2.56
CA GLU A 362 3.60 -7.58 -1.83
C GLU A 362 2.28 -7.78 -2.57
N LEU A 363 2.25 -7.43 -3.87
CA LEU A 363 1.03 -7.44 -4.66
C LEU A 363 0.54 -8.87 -4.95
N ARG A 364 1.47 -9.81 -5.16
CA ARG A 364 1.15 -11.22 -5.32
C ARG A 364 0.71 -11.84 -4.00
N THR A 365 1.46 -11.55 -2.93
CA THR A 365 1.08 -11.92 -1.55
C THR A 365 -0.35 -11.49 -1.26
N LEU A 366 -0.71 -10.25 -1.61
CA LEU A 366 -2.05 -9.70 -1.43
C LEU A 366 -3.10 -10.48 -2.21
N GLU A 367 -2.97 -10.65 -3.54
CA GLU A 367 -3.98 -11.37 -4.33
C GLU A 367 -4.18 -12.81 -3.83
N ASP A 368 -3.11 -13.59 -3.66
CA ASP A 368 -3.18 -14.98 -3.16
C ASP A 368 -3.85 -15.05 -1.77
N SER A 369 -3.57 -14.08 -0.90
CA SER A 369 -4.09 -14.05 0.48
C SER A 369 -5.53 -13.58 0.58
N LEU A 370 -6.03 -12.74 -0.33
CA LEU A 370 -7.42 -12.28 -0.28
C LEU A 370 -8.41 -13.44 -0.47
N TYR A 371 -8.12 -14.38 -1.37
CA TYR A 371 -8.88 -15.64 -1.45
C TYR A 371 -8.71 -16.47 -0.18
N ALA A 372 -7.47 -16.64 0.30
CA ALA A 372 -7.20 -17.44 1.50
C ALA A 372 -7.93 -16.93 2.75
N CYS A 373 -7.99 -15.62 2.95
CA CYS A 373 -8.74 -14.96 4.01
C CYS A 373 -10.25 -15.16 3.85
N PHE A 374 -10.80 -14.96 2.63
CA PHE A 374 -12.23 -15.13 2.38
C PHE A 374 -12.71 -16.58 2.62
N ASP A 375 -11.92 -17.56 2.20
CA ASP A 375 -12.20 -18.98 2.47
C ASP A 375 -12.23 -19.26 3.98
N CYS A 376 -11.36 -18.62 4.76
CA CYS A 376 -11.30 -18.75 6.22
C CYS A 376 -12.44 -18.04 6.98
N LEU A 377 -13.18 -17.11 6.36
CA LEU A 377 -14.32 -16.45 7.04
C LEU A 377 -15.45 -17.45 7.34
N ALA A 378 -16.13 -17.24 8.46
CA ALA A 378 -17.42 -17.86 8.75
C ALA A 378 -18.56 -17.22 7.94
N PRO A 379 -19.72 -17.88 7.78
CA PRO A 379 -20.94 -17.25 7.27
C PRO A 379 -21.27 -15.95 8.04
N GLY A 380 -21.63 -14.91 7.29
CA GLY A 380 -21.77 -13.53 7.80
C GLY A 380 -20.49 -12.88 8.34
N GLY A 381 -19.32 -13.53 8.27
CA GLY A 381 -18.02 -12.98 8.68
C GLY A 381 -17.47 -11.95 7.71
N ARG A 382 -16.59 -11.06 8.17
CA ARG A 382 -16.12 -9.87 7.42
C ARG A 382 -14.61 -9.83 7.23
N LEU A 383 -14.17 -9.57 6.01
CA LEU A 383 -12.78 -9.23 5.67
C LEU A 383 -12.70 -7.73 5.36
N ALA A 384 -11.94 -7.00 6.18
CA ALA A 384 -11.64 -5.58 6.05
C ALA A 384 -10.19 -5.38 5.60
N VAL A 385 -9.98 -4.54 4.59
CA VAL A 385 -8.64 -4.27 4.02
C VAL A 385 -8.44 -2.77 3.85
N ILE A 386 -7.43 -2.22 4.50
CA ILE A 386 -6.94 -0.85 4.31
C ILE A 386 -5.76 -0.90 3.33
N SER A 387 -5.90 -0.18 2.23
CA SER A 387 -4.87 -0.05 1.18
C SER A 387 -4.37 1.40 1.09
N PHE A 388 -3.08 1.59 0.87
CA PHE A 388 -2.40 2.90 0.89
C PHE A 388 -1.94 3.37 -0.50
N HIS A 389 -2.05 2.54 -1.53
CA HIS A 389 -1.82 2.99 -2.92
C HIS A 389 -2.77 2.35 -3.95
N SER A 390 -2.64 2.84 -5.18
CA SER A 390 -3.41 2.47 -6.39
C SER A 390 -3.44 0.97 -6.67
N LEU A 391 -2.28 0.32 -6.57
CA LEU A 391 -2.10 -1.09 -6.94
C LEU A 391 -2.79 -2.04 -5.96
N GLU A 392 -2.61 -1.82 -4.64
CA GLU A 392 -3.33 -2.55 -3.58
C GLU A 392 -4.86 -2.37 -3.73
N ASP A 393 -5.35 -1.13 -3.78
CA ASP A 393 -6.78 -0.81 -3.92
C ASP A 393 -7.41 -1.45 -5.18
N ARG A 394 -6.64 -1.53 -6.26
CA ARG A 394 -7.04 -2.20 -7.50
C ARG A 394 -7.17 -3.71 -7.30
N ILE A 395 -6.17 -4.37 -6.71
CA ILE A 395 -6.18 -5.82 -6.45
C ILE A 395 -7.33 -6.18 -5.51
N VAL A 396 -7.52 -5.44 -4.42
CA VAL A 396 -8.64 -5.66 -3.49
C VAL A 396 -9.98 -5.47 -4.20
N LYS A 397 -10.17 -4.40 -4.99
CA LYS A 397 -11.39 -4.20 -5.81
C LYS A 397 -11.64 -5.39 -6.75
N GLN A 398 -10.64 -5.82 -7.51
CA GLN A 398 -10.80 -6.87 -8.52
C GLN A 398 -11.03 -8.24 -7.88
N THR A 399 -10.30 -8.58 -6.82
CA THR A 399 -10.45 -9.86 -6.10
C THR A 399 -11.80 -9.94 -5.38
N PHE A 400 -12.25 -8.86 -4.73
CA PHE A 400 -13.58 -8.83 -4.10
C PHE A 400 -14.71 -9.01 -5.14
N LEU A 401 -14.57 -8.48 -6.36
CA LEU A 401 -15.53 -8.73 -7.44
C LEU A 401 -15.52 -10.20 -7.86
N LYS A 402 -14.34 -10.76 -8.19
CA LYS A 402 -14.18 -12.20 -8.49
C LYS A 402 -14.85 -13.09 -7.43
N LEU A 403 -14.59 -12.82 -6.14
CA LEU A 403 -15.11 -13.60 -5.01
C LEU A 403 -16.65 -13.62 -4.90
N VAL A 404 -17.33 -12.52 -5.24
CA VAL A 404 -18.81 -12.48 -5.22
C VAL A 404 -19.44 -12.95 -6.54
N ASP A 405 -18.73 -12.76 -7.66
CA ASP A 405 -19.19 -13.08 -9.02
C ASP A 405 -18.83 -14.53 -9.46
N CYS A 406 -18.25 -15.35 -8.57
CA CYS A 406 -17.90 -16.76 -8.83
C CYS A 406 -19.14 -17.63 -9.13
N ILE A 407 -19.48 -17.69 -10.42
CA ILE A 407 -20.26 -18.76 -11.04
C ILE A 407 -19.29 -19.92 -11.33
N GLU A 408 -19.63 -21.14 -10.93
CA GLU A 408 -18.84 -22.33 -11.26
C GLU A 408 -18.95 -22.68 -12.76
N ASN A 409 -18.08 -22.10 -13.59
CA ASN A 409 -17.82 -22.55 -14.97
C ASN A 409 -16.37 -22.25 -15.36
N GLY A 410 -15.58 -23.29 -15.65
CA GLY A 410 -14.16 -23.18 -15.96
C GLY A 410 -13.89 -22.68 -17.38
N GLY A 411 -13.90 -21.37 -17.59
CA GLY A 411 -13.48 -20.72 -18.83
C GLY A 411 -12.64 -19.47 -18.57
N ASP A 412 -11.51 -19.33 -19.25
CA ASP A 412 -10.67 -18.13 -19.17
C ASP A 412 -11.32 -16.98 -19.96
N VAL A 413 -12.09 -16.14 -19.25
CA VAL A 413 -12.79 -14.99 -19.82
C VAL A 413 -12.30 -13.71 -19.14
N SER A 414 -11.64 -12.85 -19.92
CA SER A 414 -11.23 -11.52 -19.48
C SER A 414 -12.44 -10.60 -19.32
N VAL A 415 -13.05 -10.62 -18.12
CA VAL A 415 -14.24 -9.81 -17.79
C VAL A 415 -14.02 -8.33 -18.10
N GLU A 416 -14.77 -7.79 -19.07
CA GLU A 416 -14.70 -6.37 -19.40
C GLU A 416 -15.46 -5.50 -18.38
N GLU A 417 -15.01 -4.25 -18.19
CA GLU A 417 -15.63 -3.29 -17.25
C GLU A 417 -17.01 -2.75 -17.75
N SER A 418 -17.54 -3.36 -18.81
CA SER A 418 -18.87 -3.22 -19.37
C SER A 418 -19.89 -4.17 -18.72
N GLU A 419 -19.53 -5.42 -18.44
CA GLU A 419 -20.46 -6.49 -18.03
C GLU A 419 -20.85 -6.44 -16.54
N ILE A 420 -19.97 -5.86 -15.70
CA ILE A 420 -20.14 -5.67 -14.23
C ILE A 420 -21.30 -4.68 -13.90
N ARG A 421 -22.09 -4.25 -14.89
CA ARG A 421 -23.12 -3.21 -14.76
C ARG A 421 -24.49 -3.71 -14.30
N ASP A 422 -24.82 -4.98 -14.54
CA ASP A 422 -26.15 -5.53 -14.27
C ASP A 422 -26.31 -6.14 -12.86
N LEU A 423 -25.26 -6.03 -12.02
CA LEU A 423 -25.31 -6.34 -10.60
C LEU A 423 -26.39 -5.52 -9.87
N LYS A 424 -27.49 -6.22 -9.53
CA LYS A 424 -28.81 -5.66 -9.16
C LYS A 424 -28.71 -4.54 -8.11
N ARG A 425 -29.10 -3.34 -8.52
CA ARG A 425 -29.08 -2.11 -7.71
C ARG A 425 -30.24 -2.05 -6.70
N ILE A 426 -30.23 -2.94 -5.72
CA ILE A 426 -31.22 -2.92 -4.63
C ILE A 426 -30.87 -1.78 -3.65
N LYS A 427 -31.66 -0.71 -3.68
CA LYS A 427 -31.89 0.08 -2.47
C LYS A 427 -32.86 -0.71 -1.61
N SER A 428 -32.39 -1.38 -0.56
CA SER A 428 -33.31 -1.80 0.51
C SER A 428 -33.82 -0.57 1.24
N GLU A 429 -35.01 -0.65 1.83
CA GLU A 429 -35.60 0.45 2.63
C GLU A 429 -35.15 0.36 4.09
N ASP A 430 -35.90 0.95 5.02
CA ASP A 430 -35.37 1.40 6.31
C ASP A 430 -35.70 0.49 7.50
N SER A 431 -34.66 -0.16 8.04
CA SER A 431 -34.56 -0.54 9.46
C SER A 431 -33.12 -0.97 9.79
N GLY A 432 -32.58 -0.52 10.93
CA GLY A 432 -31.38 -1.07 11.57
C GLY A 432 -30.04 -1.00 10.80
N LYS A 433 -29.91 -0.17 9.77
CA LYS A 433 -28.71 -0.16 8.91
C LYS A 433 -27.49 0.49 9.54
N GLU A 434 -26.36 -0.21 9.45
CA GLU A 434 -25.04 0.34 9.72
C GLU A 434 -24.73 1.53 8.80
N LEU A 435 -24.56 2.72 9.39
CA LEU A 435 -24.52 4.00 8.67
C LEU A 435 -23.33 4.15 7.70
N TRP A 436 -22.28 3.35 7.88
CA TRP A 436 -21.11 3.31 6.99
C TRP A 436 -21.40 2.58 5.66
N ILE A 437 -22.39 1.67 5.62
CA ILE A 437 -22.74 0.86 4.45
C ILE A 437 -23.56 1.69 3.44
N ARG A 438 -22.87 2.47 2.59
CA ARG A 438 -23.51 3.39 1.64
C ARG A 438 -24.03 2.70 0.36
N GLN A 439 -23.28 1.74 -0.17
CA GLN A 439 -23.60 1.04 -1.44
C GLN A 439 -22.92 -0.33 -1.43
N THR A 440 -23.71 -1.39 -1.60
CA THR A 440 -23.22 -2.78 -1.66
C THR A 440 -23.16 -3.34 -3.08
N ILE A 441 -22.51 -4.49 -3.23
CA ILE A 441 -22.67 -5.42 -4.36
C ILE A 441 -22.99 -6.79 -3.75
N GLN A 442 -24.03 -7.45 -4.27
CA GLN A 442 -24.49 -8.77 -3.84
C GLN A 442 -24.05 -9.79 -4.90
N GLY A 443 -23.51 -10.94 -4.48
CA GLY A 443 -23.22 -12.08 -5.36
C GLY A 443 -23.60 -13.42 -4.70
N SER A 444 -23.09 -14.53 -5.22
CA SER A 444 -23.42 -15.88 -4.74
C SER A 444 -22.80 -16.17 -3.37
N ASN A 445 -21.49 -15.96 -3.26
CA ASN A 445 -20.71 -16.39 -2.09
C ASN A 445 -20.50 -15.27 -1.06
N GLY A 446 -20.79 -14.01 -1.42
CA GLY A 446 -20.43 -12.86 -0.61
C GLY A 446 -21.10 -11.56 -1.01
N ILE A 447 -20.90 -10.54 -0.17
CA ILE A 447 -21.45 -9.20 -0.29
C ILE A 447 -20.31 -8.19 -0.12
N ILE A 448 -20.00 -7.41 -1.15
CA ILE A 448 -19.08 -6.27 -1.01
C ILE A 448 -19.87 -5.15 -0.31
N LEU A 449 -19.51 -4.82 0.93
CA LEU A 449 -20.19 -3.78 1.70
C LEU A 449 -19.77 -2.36 1.28
N THR A 450 -18.58 -2.23 0.66
CA THR A 450 -17.98 -0.96 0.20
C THR A 450 -17.82 -0.92 -1.33
N LYS A 451 -18.91 -0.70 -2.10
CA LYS A 451 -18.84 -0.53 -3.58
C LYS A 451 -17.90 0.60 -4.00
N ARG A 452 -17.77 1.63 -3.16
CA ARG A 452 -16.67 2.60 -3.16
C ARG A 452 -15.89 2.42 -1.86
N PRO A 453 -14.56 2.54 -1.87
CA PRO A 453 -13.79 2.48 -0.63
C PRO A 453 -14.21 3.61 0.30
N ILE A 454 -14.13 3.36 1.61
CA ILE A 454 -14.19 4.41 2.62
C ILE A 454 -12.80 5.06 2.66
N THR A 455 -12.76 6.37 2.80
CA THR A 455 -11.53 7.17 2.95
C THR A 455 -11.61 7.94 4.26
N PRO A 456 -10.48 8.21 4.93
CA PRO A 456 -10.48 8.93 6.19
C PRO A 456 -10.98 10.37 6.05
N SER A 457 -11.27 10.98 7.19
CA SER A 457 -11.72 12.39 7.24
C SER A 457 -10.55 13.38 7.11
N GLU A 458 -10.82 14.60 6.64
CA GLU A 458 -9.84 15.71 6.61
C GLU A 458 -9.23 15.98 8.00
N LYS A 459 -9.99 15.73 9.08
CA LYS A 459 -9.52 15.80 10.47
C LYS A 459 -8.49 14.72 10.78
N GLU A 460 -8.70 13.48 10.32
CA GLU A 460 -7.71 12.41 10.48
C GLU A 460 -6.47 12.67 9.62
N GLU A 461 -6.62 13.10 8.36
CA GLU A 461 -5.47 13.45 7.50
C GLU A 461 -4.56 14.53 8.11
N GLY A 462 -5.15 15.47 8.83
CA GLY A 462 -4.42 16.51 9.56
C GLY A 462 -3.65 15.99 10.78
N LEU A 463 -4.20 14.99 11.48
CA LEU A 463 -3.60 14.38 12.67
C LEU A 463 -2.60 13.27 12.35
N ASN A 464 -2.89 12.46 11.32
CA ASN A 464 -2.11 11.30 10.91
C ASN A 464 -1.88 11.33 9.39
N ARG A 465 -0.75 11.92 8.96
CA ARG A 465 -0.42 12.06 7.53
C ARG A 465 -0.32 10.73 6.76
N ARG A 466 -0.21 9.58 7.43
CA ARG A 466 -0.24 8.25 6.78
C ARG A 466 -1.62 7.90 6.22
N SER A 467 -2.70 8.44 6.81
CA SER A 467 -4.07 8.10 6.40
C SER A 467 -4.49 8.72 5.05
N ARG A 468 -3.85 9.78 4.57
CA ARG A 468 -4.22 10.51 3.32
C ARG A 468 -4.43 9.64 2.07
N SER A 469 -3.70 8.55 1.94
CA SER A 469 -3.84 7.63 0.79
C SER A 469 -4.65 6.37 1.12
N ALA A 470 -5.10 6.23 2.37
CA ALA A 470 -5.78 5.06 2.89
C ALA A 470 -7.18 4.89 2.32
N LYS A 471 -7.51 3.64 2.00
CA LYS A 471 -8.79 3.21 1.44
C LYS A 471 -9.19 1.90 2.09
N LEU A 472 -10.21 1.96 2.92
CA LEU A 472 -10.83 0.80 3.55
C LEU A 472 -11.87 0.18 2.60
N ARG A 473 -11.73 -1.12 2.35
CA ARG A 473 -12.72 -1.96 1.67
C ARG A 473 -13.17 -3.10 2.57
N VAL A 474 -14.42 -3.51 2.44
CA VAL A 474 -15.01 -4.61 3.21
C VAL A 474 -15.83 -5.52 2.30
N ILE A 475 -15.60 -6.83 2.46
CA ILE A 475 -16.45 -7.90 1.95
C ILE A 475 -16.96 -8.73 3.13
N GLN A 476 -18.22 -9.16 3.07
CA GLN A 476 -18.82 -10.11 3.99
C GLN A 476 -19.08 -11.42 3.25
N LYS A 477 -18.83 -12.57 3.87
CA LYS A 477 -19.22 -13.88 3.34
C LYS A 477 -20.71 -14.11 3.60
N VAL A 478 -21.39 -14.82 2.70
CA VAL A 478 -22.78 -15.28 2.91
C VAL A 478 -22.75 -16.48 3.85
#